data_AF-A0A452U923-F1
#
_entry.id   AF-A0A452U923-F1
#
_cell.length_a   1.000
_cell.length_b   1.000
_cell.length_c   1.000
_cell.angle_alpha   90.00
_cell.angle_beta   90.00
_cell.angle_gamma   90.00
#
_symmetry.space_group_name_H-M   'P 1'
#
loop_
_entity.id
_entity.type
_entity.pdbx_description
1 polymer ?
#
loop_
_entity_poly.entity_id
_entity_poly.type
_entity_poly.pdbx_seq_one_letter_code
_entity_poly.pdbx_strand_id
1 'polypeptide(L)'
;GLLCERITSQPPVLRTSWIAERTKEERRGRPSELGCFSLDAQRQYHGDAQALRYYSPPPTNDQGPNFDLRDGYPDRYQPRDEEVQERLDHLLRWLLDHRGKLEGGPGWLAGAIVTWRGHLTKLLTTPYEQQEGWQLAASRFQGTLYLSEVETPAARAQRLARPPLLRELMYMGYKFEQYMCADKPGSSPDPSGEVNTNVAFCSVLRSRLGSHRLLFSGEVDCTDPRAASTQPPACYVELKTSKEMHRPGHWRSFYRHKLLKWWAQSFLLGVPNVVAGFRNPEGFVCSLKTFPTMEMFEYVRNDRDGWNPSVCMNFCAAFLSFAQNTVVQDDPR
;
A
#
# COMPACT_ATOMS: atom_id res chain seq x y z
N GLY A 1 -34.54 -37.23 -28.63
CA GLY A 1 -33.39 -36.31 -28.75
C GLY A 1 -33.51 -35.27 -27.66
N LEU A 2 -32.63 -35.35 -26.66
CA LEU A 2 -32.40 -34.30 -25.67
C LEU A 2 -30.88 -34.16 -25.61
N LEU A 3 -30.36 -33.20 -26.37
CA LEU A 3 -28.97 -32.79 -26.30
C LEU A 3 -28.80 -32.04 -24.97
N CYS A 4 -28.18 -32.72 -24.03
CA CYS A 4 -27.59 -32.12 -22.85
C CYS A 4 -26.39 -31.30 -23.32
N GLU A 5 -26.60 -30.02 -23.65
CA GLU A 5 -25.51 -29.08 -23.86
C GLU A 5 -24.88 -28.76 -22.50
N ARG A 6 -23.90 -29.58 -22.12
CA ARG A 6 -22.88 -29.15 -21.17
C ARG A 6 -22.02 -28.12 -21.87
N ILE A 7 -22.38 -26.84 -21.77
CA ILE A 7 -21.45 -25.74 -22.06
C ILE A 7 -20.46 -25.72 -20.89
N THR A 8 -19.41 -26.53 -21.01
CA THR A 8 -18.19 -26.37 -20.20
C THR A 8 -17.36 -25.25 -20.84
N SER A 9 -17.84 -24.01 -20.78
CA SER A 9 -16.96 -22.86 -21.06
C SER A 9 -16.05 -22.71 -19.85
N GLN A 10 -14.76 -22.96 -20.02
CA GLN A 10 -13.78 -22.57 -19.01
C GLN A 10 -13.97 -21.07 -18.71
N PRO A 11 -13.94 -20.67 -17.42
CA PRO A 11 -14.05 -19.26 -17.09
C PRO A 11 -12.95 -18.48 -17.82
N PRO A 12 -13.23 -17.25 -18.30
CA PRO A 12 -12.25 -16.47 -19.02
C PRO A 12 -11.01 -16.23 -18.13
N VAL A 13 -9.82 -16.28 -18.72
CA VAL A 13 -8.54 -16.16 -17.99
C VAL A 13 -7.75 -14.96 -18.52
N LEU A 14 -7.20 -14.17 -17.61
CA LEU A 14 -6.27 -13.09 -17.93
C LEU A 14 -4.83 -13.56 -17.77
N ARG A 15 -4.00 -13.38 -18.80
CA ARG A 15 -2.56 -13.69 -18.74
C ARG A 15 -1.79 -12.61 -17.99
N THR A 16 -0.81 -13.03 -17.19
CA THR A 16 0.06 -12.16 -16.39
C THR A 16 1.44 -11.91 -17.01
N SER A 17 1.80 -12.62 -18.09
CA SER A 17 3.02 -12.33 -18.85
C SER A 17 2.80 -11.12 -19.77
N TRP A 18 3.51 -10.02 -19.48
CA TRP A 18 3.40 -8.76 -20.20
C TRP A 18 4.77 -8.32 -20.70
N ILE A 19 4.88 -8.06 -22.00
CA ILE A 19 6.10 -7.57 -22.64
C ILE A 19 5.94 -6.05 -22.85
N ALA A 20 6.91 -5.27 -22.37
CA ALA A 20 6.88 -3.81 -22.45
C ALA A 20 6.80 -3.27 -23.89
N GLU A 21 7.28 -4.03 -24.89
CA GLU A 21 7.49 -3.58 -26.27
C GLU A 21 6.22 -3.33 -27.10
N ARG A 22 5.00 -3.49 -26.57
CA ARG A 22 3.78 -3.42 -27.42
C ARG A 22 2.63 -2.54 -26.96
N THR A 23 2.76 -1.77 -25.88
CA THR A 23 1.64 -0.92 -25.44
C THR A 23 2.09 0.44 -24.92
N LYS A 24 1.39 1.50 -25.35
CA LYS A 24 1.49 2.83 -24.77
C LYS A 24 1.14 2.73 -23.28
N GLU A 25 1.88 3.41 -22.42
CA GLU A 25 1.60 3.43 -20.99
C GLU A 25 0.19 4.00 -20.72
N GLU A 26 -0.58 3.26 -19.91
CA GLU A 26 -1.89 3.71 -19.46
C GLU A 26 -1.77 4.94 -18.58
N ARG A 27 -2.54 5.98 -18.92
CA ARG A 27 -2.48 7.24 -18.20
C ARG A 27 -3.17 7.09 -16.85
N ARG A 28 -2.42 7.37 -15.79
CA ARG A 28 -2.97 7.56 -14.45
C ARG A 28 -3.27 9.04 -14.19
N GLY A 29 -4.47 9.33 -13.69
CA GLY A 29 -4.82 10.65 -13.19
C GLY A 29 -4.08 10.96 -11.89
N ARG A 30 -3.68 12.23 -11.68
CA ARG A 30 -3.10 12.67 -10.41
C ARG A 30 -4.09 12.32 -9.27
N PRO A 31 -3.65 11.62 -8.21
CA PRO A 31 -4.54 11.28 -7.12
C PRO A 31 -4.90 12.55 -6.35
N SER A 32 -6.15 12.64 -5.91
CA SER A 32 -6.68 13.74 -5.09
C SER A 32 -7.26 13.13 -3.83
N GLU A 33 -6.89 13.65 -2.66
CA GLU A 33 -7.47 13.22 -1.39
C GLU A 33 -8.90 13.75 -1.28
N LEU A 34 -9.85 12.86 -0.96
CA LEU A 34 -11.25 13.18 -0.70
C LEU A 34 -11.54 13.36 0.79
N GLY A 35 -10.69 12.80 1.65
CA GLY A 35 -10.81 12.83 3.09
C GLY A 35 -9.90 11.77 3.73
N CYS A 36 -10.10 11.54 5.02
CA CYS A 36 -9.33 10.56 5.80
C CYS A 36 -10.18 9.94 6.90
N PHE A 37 -9.62 8.96 7.59
CA PHE A 37 -10.11 8.43 8.86
C PHE A 37 -8.95 7.84 9.67
N SER A 38 -9.19 7.66 10.96
CA SER A 38 -8.24 7.11 11.91
C SER A 38 -8.81 5.84 12.56
N LEU A 39 -7.93 4.90 12.89
CA LEU A 39 -8.19 3.78 13.76
C LEU A 39 -7.38 3.99 15.04
N ASP A 40 -8.03 3.87 16.19
CA ASP A 40 -7.39 4.08 17.49
C ASP A 40 -6.69 2.82 18.04
N ALA A 41 -6.18 2.91 19.27
CA ALA A 41 -5.48 1.81 19.94
C ALA A 41 -6.35 0.56 20.17
N GLN A 42 -7.68 0.70 20.12
CA GLN A 42 -8.67 -0.38 20.22
C GLN A 42 -9.28 -0.72 18.85
N ARG A 43 -8.66 -0.27 17.75
CA ARG A 43 -9.09 -0.47 16.36
C ARG A 43 -10.46 0.16 16.04
N GLN A 44 -10.91 1.13 16.83
CA GLN A 44 -12.19 1.82 16.57
C GLN A 44 -12.01 2.92 15.52
N TYR A 45 -13.02 3.05 14.67
CA TYR A 45 -13.05 4.04 13.59
C TYR A 45 -13.44 5.43 14.08
N HIS A 46 -12.66 6.43 13.65
CA HIS A 46 -12.90 7.84 13.83
C HIS A 46 -12.78 8.58 12.50
N GLY A 47 -13.78 9.39 12.14
CA GLY A 47 -13.84 10.10 10.85
C GLY A 47 -12.97 11.35 10.80
N ASP A 48 -11.74 11.29 11.31
CA ASP A 48 -10.80 12.39 11.44
C ASP A 48 -9.34 11.94 11.29
N ALA A 49 -8.40 12.87 11.50
CA ALA A 49 -6.96 12.65 11.37
C ALA A 49 -6.24 12.48 12.72
N GLN A 50 -6.91 12.04 13.79
CA GLN A 50 -6.29 11.96 15.12
C GLN A 50 -5.09 10.99 15.20
N ALA A 51 -5.02 10.00 14.31
CA ALA A 51 -3.89 9.06 14.23
C ALA A 51 -2.75 9.54 13.32
N LEU A 52 -2.88 10.70 12.66
CA LEU A 52 -1.84 11.24 11.78
C LEU A 52 -0.65 11.71 12.62
N ARG A 53 0.54 11.17 12.31
CA ARG A 53 1.81 11.61 12.91
C ARG A 53 2.60 12.49 11.96
N TYR A 54 3.62 13.16 12.52
CA TYR A 54 4.43 14.14 11.81
C TYR A 54 5.87 13.65 11.66
N TYR A 55 6.41 13.73 10.44
CA TYR A 55 7.77 13.34 10.12
C TYR A 55 8.77 14.22 10.88
N SER A 56 9.57 13.60 11.75
CA SER A 56 10.56 14.24 12.60
C SER A 56 11.88 13.46 12.57
N PRO A 57 12.68 13.59 11.49
CA PRO A 57 13.99 12.95 11.39
C PRO A 57 15.00 13.54 12.39
N PRO A 58 16.12 12.86 12.65
CA PRO A 58 17.20 13.40 13.47
C PRO A 58 17.66 14.80 13.02
N PRO A 59 18.08 15.66 13.96
CA PRO A 59 18.69 16.94 13.62
C PRO A 59 19.93 16.77 12.74
N THR A 60 20.12 17.68 11.77
CA THR A 60 21.22 17.62 10.79
C THR A 60 22.62 17.80 11.40
N ASN A 61 22.71 18.23 12.67
CA ASN A 61 23.96 18.57 13.34
C ASN A 61 24.46 17.48 14.29
N ASP A 62 23.71 16.37 14.43
CA ASP A 62 24.04 15.27 15.33
C ASP A 62 24.87 14.17 14.65
N GLN A 63 25.43 13.28 15.47
CA GLN A 63 25.88 11.96 15.01
C GLN A 63 24.72 11.28 14.27
N GLY A 64 25.03 10.51 13.21
CA GLY A 64 24.01 9.83 12.40
C GLY A 64 23.01 9.02 13.23
N PRO A 65 21.87 8.58 12.64
CA PRO A 65 20.85 7.86 13.39
C PRO A 65 21.45 6.63 14.07
N ASN A 66 20.96 6.30 15.27
CA ASN A 66 21.34 5.08 16.00
C ASN A 66 20.10 4.51 16.71
N PHE A 67 19.12 4.09 15.90
CA PHE A 67 17.82 3.65 16.41
C PHE A 67 17.84 2.16 16.71
N ASP A 68 17.62 1.76 17.95
CA ASP A 68 17.46 0.35 18.33
C ASP A 68 16.05 -0.14 17.98
N LEU A 69 15.89 -0.84 16.86
CA LEU A 69 14.57 -1.33 16.44
C LEU A 69 14.06 -2.51 17.28
N ARG A 70 14.88 -3.08 18.18
CA ARG A 70 14.48 -4.17 19.09
C ARG A 70 13.98 -3.64 20.43
N ASP A 71 14.30 -2.40 20.77
CA ASP A 71 13.85 -1.76 22.01
C ASP A 71 12.33 -1.90 22.18
N GLY A 72 11.91 -2.49 23.30
CA GLY A 72 10.50 -2.72 23.65
C GLY A 72 9.89 -4.04 23.15
N TYR A 73 10.57 -4.84 22.32
CA TYR A 73 10.03 -6.14 21.90
C TYR A 73 10.36 -7.24 22.94
N PRO A 74 9.38 -8.08 23.33
CA PRO A 74 7.96 -8.03 23.00
C PRO A 74 7.11 -7.22 23.99
N ASP A 75 7.68 -6.76 25.12
CA ASP A 75 6.93 -6.28 26.29
C ASP A 75 6.06 -5.04 26.03
N ARG A 76 6.45 -4.18 25.09
CA ARG A 76 5.73 -2.96 24.66
C ARG A 76 5.11 -3.11 23.26
N TYR A 77 4.87 -4.34 22.81
CA TYR A 77 4.28 -4.61 21.50
C TYR A 77 2.82 -5.07 21.62
N GLN A 78 1.91 -4.31 21.01
CA GLN A 78 0.49 -4.62 20.90
C GLN A 78 0.12 -4.87 19.42
N PRO A 79 0.33 -6.08 18.90
CA PRO A 79 -0.05 -6.41 17.53
C PRO A 79 -1.57 -6.42 17.36
N ARG A 80 -2.06 -5.86 16.24
CA ARG A 80 -3.43 -6.07 15.76
C ARG A 80 -3.72 -7.56 15.58
N ASP A 81 -4.93 -7.96 15.94
CA ASP A 81 -5.41 -9.32 15.69
C ASP A 81 -5.64 -9.56 14.19
N GLU A 82 -4.80 -10.40 13.59
CA GLU A 82 -4.86 -10.77 12.18
C GLU A 82 -5.93 -11.86 11.87
N GLU A 83 -6.55 -12.49 12.88
CA GLU A 83 -7.71 -13.37 12.64
C GLU A 83 -8.99 -12.58 12.35
N VAL A 84 -9.05 -11.30 12.77
CA VAL A 84 -10.16 -10.40 12.45
C VAL A 84 -10.03 -9.91 11.00
N GLN A 85 -10.92 -10.40 10.14
CA GLN A 85 -10.98 -10.03 8.73
C GLN A 85 -11.83 -8.78 8.50
N GLU A 86 -11.22 -7.59 8.62
CA GLU A 86 -11.90 -6.29 8.45
C GLU A 86 -12.35 -5.99 7.01
N ARG A 87 -11.77 -6.67 6.01
CA ARG A 87 -12.10 -6.52 4.58
C ARG A 87 -12.16 -5.04 4.18
N LEU A 88 -13.28 -4.56 3.63
CA LEU A 88 -13.47 -3.17 3.22
C LEU A 88 -14.22 -2.33 4.28
N ASP A 89 -14.54 -2.88 5.44
CA ASP A 89 -15.57 -2.33 6.34
C ASP A 89 -15.31 -0.87 6.75
N HIS A 90 -14.07 -0.54 7.12
CA HIS A 90 -13.69 0.84 7.48
C HIS A 90 -13.80 1.82 6.30
N LEU A 91 -13.43 1.38 5.09
CA LEU A 91 -13.58 2.18 3.88
C LEU A 91 -15.06 2.34 3.48
N LEU A 92 -15.86 1.29 3.64
CA LEU A 92 -17.30 1.34 3.40
C LEU A 92 -18.00 2.26 4.40
N ARG A 93 -17.57 2.27 5.68
CA ARG A 93 -18.05 3.22 6.68
C ARG A 93 -17.75 4.65 6.27
N TRP A 94 -16.51 4.96 5.89
CA TRP A 94 -16.16 6.28 5.35
C TRP A 94 -17.04 6.65 4.15
N LEU A 95 -17.25 5.71 3.21
CA LEU A 95 -18.05 5.94 2.02
C LEU A 95 -19.52 6.23 2.37
N LEU A 96 -20.11 5.53 3.33
CA LEU A 96 -21.48 5.77 3.78
C LEU A 96 -21.66 7.17 4.36
N ASP A 97 -20.68 7.65 5.14
CA ASP A 97 -20.69 8.97 5.76
C ASP A 97 -20.49 10.11 4.74
N HIS A 98 -19.85 9.81 3.60
CA HIS A 98 -19.44 10.81 2.60
C HIS A 98 -20.14 10.70 1.24
N ARG A 99 -20.99 9.69 1.01
CA ARG A 99 -21.61 9.42 -0.31
C ARG A 99 -22.33 10.61 -0.93
N GLY A 100 -22.94 11.48 -0.12
CA GLY A 100 -23.65 12.68 -0.56
C GLY A 100 -22.74 13.88 -0.89
N LYS A 101 -21.44 13.79 -0.57
CA LYS A 101 -20.44 14.85 -0.71
C LYS A 101 -19.34 14.50 -1.71
N LEU A 102 -19.43 13.34 -2.37
CA LEU A 102 -18.42 12.90 -3.33
C LEU A 102 -18.37 13.83 -4.55
N GLU A 103 -17.16 14.24 -4.91
CA GLU A 103 -16.90 15.02 -6.12
C GLU A 103 -17.08 14.17 -7.39
N GLY A 104 -17.24 14.85 -8.54
CA GLY A 104 -17.32 14.20 -9.87
C GLY A 104 -18.72 14.07 -10.46
N GLY A 105 -19.75 14.56 -9.73
CA GLY A 105 -21.12 14.66 -10.21
C GLY A 105 -21.99 13.43 -9.92
N PRO A 106 -23.31 13.53 -10.18
CA PRO A 106 -24.25 12.44 -9.97
C PRO A 106 -23.80 11.15 -10.67
N GLY A 107 -23.83 10.02 -9.96
CA GLY A 107 -23.47 8.71 -10.51
C GLY A 107 -21.96 8.49 -10.73
N TRP A 108 -21.07 9.38 -10.25
CA TRP A 108 -19.63 9.14 -10.38
C TRP A 108 -19.20 7.81 -9.75
N LEU A 109 -19.68 7.53 -8.53
CA LEU A 109 -19.41 6.31 -7.77
C LEU A 109 -19.94 5.05 -8.46
N ALA A 110 -21.09 5.12 -9.13
CA ALA A 110 -21.67 3.98 -9.87
C ALA A 110 -20.79 3.49 -11.03
N GLY A 111 -19.86 4.33 -11.51
CA GLY A 111 -18.85 3.95 -12.51
C GLY A 111 -17.46 3.72 -11.94
N ALA A 112 -17.31 3.72 -10.61
CA ALA A 112 -16.02 3.59 -9.93
C ALA A 112 -15.73 2.18 -9.44
N ILE A 113 -14.46 1.95 -9.15
CA ILE A 113 -13.96 0.76 -8.48
C ILE A 113 -13.50 1.17 -7.07
N VAL A 114 -14.02 0.49 -6.05
CA VAL A 114 -13.74 0.73 -4.63
C VAL A 114 -12.89 -0.39 -4.07
N THR A 115 -11.74 -0.07 -3.48
CA THR A 115 -10.82 -1.07 -2.93
C THR A 115 -9.77 -0.47 -1.98
N TRP A 116 -8.92 -1.29 -1.38
CA TRP A 116 -7.71 -0.82 -0.69
C TRP A 116 -6.54 -0.62 -1.66
N ARG A 117 -5.70 0.38 -1.37
CA ARG A 117 -4.42 0.61 -2.05
C ARG A 117 -3.57 -0.65 -2.12
N GLY A 118 -3.50 -1.42 -1.02
CA GLY A 118 -2.70 -2.65 -0.97
C GLY A 118 -3.12 -3.71 -2.01
N HIS A 119 -4.42 -3.76 -2.34
CA HIS A 119 -4.93 -4.69 -3.36
C HIS A 119 -4.47 -4.24 -4.76
N LEU A 120 -4.54 -2.93 -5.05
CA LEU A 120 -4.01 -2.37 -6.29
C LEU A 120 -2.48 -2.55 -6.38
N THR A 121 -1.74 -2.42 -5.28
CA THR A 121 -0.30 -2.70 -5.26
C THR A 121 0.01 -4.13 -5.68
N LYS A 122 -0.75 -5.12 -5.19
CA LYS A 122 -0.60 -6.53 -5.63
C LYS A 122 -0.84 -6.70 -7.12
N LEU A 123 -1.86 -6.02 -7.68
CA LEU A 123 -2.08 -6.01 -9.12
C LEU A 123 -0.86 -5.42 -9.86
N LEU A 124 -0.39 -4.23 -9.47
CA LEU A 124 0.76 -3.58 -10.12
C LEU A 124 2.01 -4.47 -10.14
N THR A 125 2.26 -5.23 -9.06
CA THR A 125 3.47 -6.08 -8.97
C THR A 125 3.30 -7.47 -9.55
N THR A 126 2.09 -7.89 -9.89
CA THR A 126 1.79 -9.27 -10.37
C THR A 126 2.66 -9.72 -11.55
N PRO A 127 2.95 -8.90 -12.58
CA PRO A 127 3.81 -9.33 -13.70
C PRO A 127 5.24 -9.74 -13.29
N TYR A 128 5.70 -9.31 -12.11
CA TYR A 128 7.04 -9.55 -11.59
C TYR A 128 7.07 -10.39 -10.32
N GLU A 129 5.91 -10.75 -9.76
CA GLU A 129 5.80 -11.53 -8.54
C GLU A 129 5.97 -13.02 -8.85
N GLN A 130 6.80 -13.71 -8.06
CA GLN A 130 7.19 -15.11 -8.28
C GLN A 130 7.05 -15.97 -7.02
N GLN A 131 6.74 -15.36 -5.87
CA GLN A 131 6.71 -16.03 -4.57
C GLN A 131 5.29 -16.17 -4.04
N GLU A 132 4.51 -15.09 -4.10
CA GLU A 132 3.22 -14.99 -3.40
C GLU A 132 2.07 -14.73 -4.38
N GLY A 133 1.14 -15.69 -4.46
CA GLY A 133 -0.15 -15.50 -5.14
C GLY A 133 -1.17 -14.77 -4.27
N TRP A 134 -2.28 -14.35 -4.86
CA TRP A 134 -3.35 -13.62 -4.19
C TRP A 134 -4.74 -14.02 -4.72
N GLN A 135 -5.79 -13.69 -3.96
CA GLN A 135 -7.19 -13.83 -4.36
C GLN A 135 -7.93 -12.51 -4.10
N LEU A 136 -8.73 -12.06 -5.05
CA LEU A 136 -9.61 -10.88 -4.93
C LEU A 136 -11.05 -11.31 -5.17
N ALA A 137 -11.91 -11.14 -4.15
CA ALA A 137 -13.35 -11.17 -4.32
C ALA A 137 -13.81 -9.88 -5.00
N ALA A 138 -14.74 -10.00 -5.94
CA ALA A 138 -15.28 -8.88 -6.69
C ALA A 138 -16.81 -8.95 -6.71
N SER A 139 -17.46 -7.89 -6.23
CA SER A 139 -18.93 -7.77 -6.23
C SER A 139 -19.32 -6.43 -6.81
N ARG A 140 -20.36 -6.41 -7.65
CA ARG A 140 -20.93 -5.17 -8.17
C ARG A 140 -22.19 -4.84 -7.39
N PHE A 141 -22.27 -3.61 -6.88
CA PHE A 141 -23.42 -3.13 -6.14
C PHE A 141 -23.70 -1.67 -6.50
N GLN A 142 -24.91 -1.40 -7.01
CA GLN A 142 -25.35 -0.09 -7.50
C GLN A 142 -24.40 0.50 -8.56
N GLY A 143 -23.97 -0.35 -9.48
CA GLY A 143 -23.00 -0.06 -10.54
C GLY A 143 -21.54 -0.12 -10.09
N THR A 144 -21.23 0.26 -8.85
CA THR A 144 -19.87 0.28 -8.31
C THR A 144 -19.29 -1.12 -8.20
N LEU A 145 -18.05 -1.30 -8.63
CA LEU A 145 -17.32 -2.56 -8.46
C LEU A 145 -16.46 -2.49 -7.19
N TYR A 146 -16.67 -3.42 -6.25
CA TYR A 146 -15.88 -3.54 -5.04
C TYR A 146 -14.89 -4.68 -5.18
N LEU A 147 -13.62 -4.44 -4.87
CA LEU A 147 -12.59 -5.47 -4.85
C LEU A 147 -12.06 -5.62 -3.42
N SER A 148 -12.19 -6.82 -2.85
CA SER A 148 -11.72 -7.16 -1.49
C SER A 148 -10.82 -8.37 -1.54
N GLU A 149 -9.64 -8.29 -0.93
CA GLU A 149 -8.75 -9.43 -0.83
C GLU A 149 -9.33 -10.56 0.03
N VAL A 150 -9.03 -11.79 -0.39
CA VAL A 150 -9.29 -13.02 0.35
C VAL A 150 -7.95 -13.67 0.66
N GLU A 151 -7.72 -13.98 1.93
CA GLU A 151 -6.51 -14.69 2.34
C GLU A 151 -6.48 -16.10 1.71
N THR A 152 -5.40 -16.41 0.98
CA THR A 152 -5.23 -17.73 0.37
C THR A 152 -4.90 -18.78 1.44
N PRO A 153 -5.20 -20.07 1.21
CA PRO A 153 -4.83 -21.13 2.15
C PRO A 153 -3.32 -21.16 2.46
N ALA A 154 -2.48 -20.90 1.46
CA ALA A 154 -1.03 -20.84 1.64
C ALA A 154 -0.61 -19.63 2.49
N ALA A 155 -1.19 -18.44 2.25
CA ALA A 155 -0.92 -17.24 3.05
C ALA A 155 -1.35 -17.42 4.51
N ARG A 156 -2.53 -18.02 4.76
CA ARG A 156 -3.00 -18.37 6.11
C ARG A 156 -2.03 -19.30 6.82
N ALA A 157 -1.60 -20.37 6.14
CA ALA A 157 -0.63 -21.31 6.71
C ALA A 157 0.69 -20.62 7.07
N GLN A 158 1.23 -19.76 6.19
CA GLN A 158 2.45 -18.99 6.45
C GLN A 158 2.29 -18.01 7.62
N ARG A 159 1.13 -17.35 7.75
CA ARG A 159 0.83 -16.45 8.86
C ARG A 159 0.78 -17.19 10.21
N LEU A 160 0.08 -18.32 10.26
CA LEU A 160 -0.01 -19.13 11.49
C LEU A 160 1.36 -19.71 11.88
N ALA A 161 2.15 -20.14 10.90
CA ALA A 161 3.50 -20.67 11.10
C ALA A 161 4.60 -19.59 11.13
N ARG A 162 4.25 -18.30 11.28
CA ARG A 162 5.21 -17.20 11.15
C ARG A 162 6.36 -17.33 12.18
N PRO A 163 7.62 -17.46 11.73
CA PRO A 163 8.76 -17.62 12.62
C PRO A 163 8.95 -16.42 13.56
N PRO A 164 9.52 -16.62 14.77
CA PRO A 164 9.80 -15.54 15.71
C PRO A 164 10.59 -14.38 15.11
N LEU A 165 11.63 -14.69 14.32
CA LEU A 165 12.43 -13.67 13.63
C LEU A 165 11.58 -12.80 12.68
N LEU A 166 10.60 -13.38 11.97
CA LEU A 166 9.74 -12.59 11.09
C LEU A 166 8.77 -11.70 11.88
N ARG A 167 8.29 -12.15 13.05
CA ARG A 167 7.45 -11.34 13.95
C ARG A 167 8.23 -10.14 14.49
N GLU A 168 9.46 -10.36 14.90
CA GLU A 168 10.38 -9.30 15.33
C GLU A 168 10.67 -8.32 14.18
N LEU A 169 10.92 -8.82 12.97
CA LEU A 169 11.13 -7.95 11.79
C LEU A 169 9.91 -7.09 11.44
N MET A 170 8.69 -7.57 11.69
CA MET A 170 7.47 -6.77 11.54
C MET A 170 7.42 -5.67 12.60
N TYR A 171 7.69 -6.00 13.87
CA TYR A 171 7.79 -5.02 14.95
C TYR A 171 8.80 -3.92 14.62
N MET A 172 10.00 -4.30 14.18
CA MET A 172 11.08 -3.37 13.82
C MET A 172 10.68 -2.36 12.75
N GLY A 173 9.73 -2.69 11.88
CA GLY A 173 9.15 -1.75 10.92
C GLY A 173 8.37 -0.63 11.61
N TYR A 174 7.40 -0.99 12.45
CA TYR A 174 6.61 -0.03 13.22
C TYR A 174 7.45 0.74 14.25
N LYS A 175 8.44 0.08 14.86
CA LYS A 175 9.38 0.73 15.78
C LYS A 175 10.20 1.81 15.07
N PHE A 176 10.59 1.60 13.81
CA PHE A 176 11.26 2.62 13.02
C PHE A 176 10.39 3.85 12.81
N GLU A 177 9.09 3.67 12.58
CA GLU A 177 8.15 4.79 12.50
C GLU A 177 8.10 5.57 13.82
N GLN A 178 8.10 4.90 14.97
CA GLN A 178 8.15 5.55 16.28
C GLN A 178 9.41 6.41 16.47
N TYR A 179 10.55 6.04 15.86
CA TYR A 179 11.78 6.85 15.88
C TYR A 179 11.77 8.03 14.89
N MET A 180 10.91 7.99 13.88
CA MET A 180 10.90 8.97 12.78
C MET A 180 9.67 9.88 12.80
N CYS A 181 8.74 9.65 13.73
CA CYS A 181 7.47 10.35 13.83
C CYS A 181 7.25 10.93 15.22
N ALA A 182 6.61 12.09 15.28
CA ALA A 182 6.14 12.72 16.50
C ALA A 182 4.63 13.00 16.43
N ASP A 183 3.99 13.11 17.59
CA ASP A 183 2.53 13.31 17.68
C ASP A 183 2.10 14.74 17.31
N LYS A 184 3.03 15.71 17.40
CA LYS A 184 2.78 17.11 17.06
C LYS A 184 3.81 17.64 16.07
N PRO A 185 3.45 18.60 15.19
CA PRO A 185 4.41 19.24 14.29
C PRO A 185 5.57 19.87 15.08
N GLY A 186 6.80 19.55 14.69
CA GLY A 186 8.02 20.13 15.28
C GLY A 186 8.39 19.60 16.68
N SER A 187 7.63 18.64 17.22
CA SER A 187 8.01 17.92 18.45
C SER A 187 8.96 16.75 18.15
N SER A 188 9.61 16.23 19.18
CA SER A 188 10.54 15.10 19.05
C SER A 188 9.81 13.75 19.13
N PRO A 189 10.29 12.72 18.41
CA PRO A 189 9.79 11.35 18.56
C PRO A 189 9.97 10.84 20.00
N ASP A 190 9.00 10.05 20.48
CA ASP A 190 9.08 9.37 21.78
C ASP A 190 9.12 7.83 21.57
N PRO A 191 10.32 7.22 21.61
CA PRO A 191 10.46 5.77 21.46
C PRO A 191 10.12 4.98 22.74
N SER A 192 9.81 5.65 23.87
CA SER A 192 9.54 4.97 25.15
C SER A 192 8.11 4.40 25.25
N GLY A 193 7.19 4.90 24.42
CA GLY A 193 5.81 4.40 24.33
C GLY A 193 5.69 3.00 23.73
N GLU A 194 4.46 2.50 23.67
CA GLU A 194 4.13 1.20 23.08
C GLU A 194 4.04 1.27 21.55
N VAL A 195 4.35 0.15 20.89
CA VAL A 195 4.08 -0.04 19.47
C VAL A 195 2.75 -0.78 19.34
N ASN A 196 1.68 -0.06 19.04
CA ASN A 196 0.34 -0.62 18.85
C ASN A 196 -0.07 -0.55 17.37
N THR A 197 -0.19 -1.70 16.70
CA THR A 197 -0.48 -1.78 15.25
C THR A 197 -1.98 -1.80 14.92
N ASN A 198 -2.84 -1.58 15.94
CA ASN A 198 -4.24 -1.23 15.72
C ASN A 198 -4.38 0.23 15.28
N VAL A 199 -3.51 1.11 15.77
CA VAL A 199 -3.51 2.54 15.42
C VAL A 199 -3.13 2.70 13.95
N ALA A 200 -3.92 3.42 13.19
CA ALA A 200 -3.61 3.71 11.79
C ALA A 200 -4.27 5.01 11.32
N PHE A 201 -3.59 5.77 10.49
CA PHE A 201 -4.17 6.89 9.75
C PHE A 201 -4.31 6.51 8.27
N CYS A 202 -5.52 6.66 7.72
CA CYS A 202 -5.84 6.28 6.35
C CYS A 202 -6.30 7.49 5.53
N SER A 203 -5.63 7.73 4.41
CA SER A 203 -6.08 8.69 3.40
C SER A 203 -7.05 8.01 2.44
N VAL A 204 -8.10 8.71 2.01
CA VAL A 204 -9.06 8.24 1.00
C VAL A 204 -8.90 9.08 -0.26
N LEU A 205 -8.59 8.43 -1.38
CA LEU A 205 -8.21 9.11 -2.60
C LEU A 205 -9.11 8.73 -3.77
N ARG A 206 -9.24 9.71 -4.65
CA ARG A 206 -9.78 9.58 -5.99
C ARG A 206 -8.65 9.57 -7.00
N SER A 207 -8.70 8.64 -7.94
CA SER A 207 -7.82 8.64 -9.12
C SER A 207 -8.52 8.02 -10.32
N ARG A 208 -7.77 7.81 -11.39
CA ARG A 208 -8.21 7.13 -12.61
C ARG A 208 -7.03 6.38 -13.21
N LEU A 209 -7.26 5.17 -13.70
CA LEU A 209 -6.31 4.40 -14.49
C LEU A 209 -6.95 4.05 -15.83
N GLY A 210 -6.45 4.60 -16.92
CA GLY A 210 -7.09 4.49 -18.24
C GLY A 210 -8.52 5.06 -18.19
N SER A 211 -9.52 4.25 -18.50
CA SER A 211 -10.95 4.60 -18.38
C SER A 211 -11.53 4.33 -16.98
N HIS A 212 -10.83 3.61 -16.11
CA HIS A 212 -11.36 3.14 -14.82
C HIS A 212 -11.24 4.21 -13.73
N ARG A 213 -12.37 4.64 -13.18
CA ARG A 213 -12.45 5.55 -12.03
C ARG A 213 -12.14 4.76 -10.76
N LEU A 214 -11.28 5.28 -9.91
CA LEU A 214 -10.85 4.60 -8.68
C LEU A 214 -11.18 5.46 -7.46
N LEU A 215 -11.77 4.82 -6.45
CA LEU A 215 -11.83 5.32 -5.07
C LEU A 215 -11.15 4.28 -4.20
N PHE A 216 -10.09 4.66 -3.52
CA PHE A 216 -9.36 3.72 -2.67
C PHE A 216 -8.77 4.43 -1.48
N SER A 217 -8.54 3.66 -0.42
CA SER A 217 -7.85 4.16 0.77
C SER A 217 -6.53 3.44 0.97
N GLY A 218 -5.59 4.09 1.62
CA GLY A 218 -4.37 3.46 2.10
C GLY A 218 -3.87 4.15 3.35
N GLU A 219 -3.28 3.34 4.22
CA GLU A 219 -2.51 3.82 5.37
C GLU A 219 -1.35 4.70 4.92
N VAL A 220 -1.14 5.77 5.68
CA VAL A 220 -0.08 6.77 5.49
C VAL A 220 0.68 6.91 6.81
N ASP A 221 2.00 6.74 6.76
CA ASP A 221 2.82 6.66 7.98
C ASP A 221 2.93 8.01 8.69
N CYS A 222 3.15 9.09 7.93
CA CYS A 222 3.22 10.46 8.46
C CYS A 222 3.09 11.55 7.39
N THR A 223 2.96 12.80 7.85
CA THR A 223 3.09 14.01 7.02
C THR A 223 4.34 14.81 7.38
N ASP A 224 5.01 15.42 6.41
CA ASP A 224 6.13 16.34 6.63
C ASP A 224 5.66 17.80 6.58
N PRO A 225 5.64 18.51 7.73
CA PRO A 225 5.30 19.93 7.78
C PRO A 225 6.24 20.83 6.96
N ARG A 226 7.42 20.32 6.58
CA ARG A 226 8.43 21.04 5.79
C ARG A 226 8.36 20.69 4.29
N ALA A 227 7.42 19.85 3.88
CA ALA A 227 7.25 19.50 2.47
C ALA A 227 6.98 20.74 1.62
N ALA A 228 7.49 20.76 0.39
CA ALA A 228 7.30 21.89 -0.54
C ALA A 228 5.81 22.18 -0.84
N SER A 229 4.96 21.16 -0.76
CA SER A 229 3.50 21.29 -0.81
C SER A 229 2.92 20.73 0.46
N THR A 230 2.20 21.56 1.22
CA THR A 230 1.47 21.16 2.43
C THR A 230 0.12 20.50 2.12
N GLN A 231 -0.28 20.45 0.85
CA GLN A 231 -1.53 19.83 0.41
C GLN A 231 -1.39 18.30 0.28
N PRO A 232 -2.25 17.50 0.93
CA PRO A 232 -2.33 16.07 0.72
C PRO A 232 -2.65 15.71 -0.76
N PRO A 233 -2.14 14.58 -1.27
CA PRO A 233 -1.21 13.64 -0.63
C PRO A 233 0.27 14.05 -0.75
N ALA A 234 0.58 15.22 -1.30
CA ALA A 234 1.96 15.64 -1.61
C ALA A 234 2.80 15.98 -0.37
N CYS A 235 2.18 16.16 0.80
CA CYS A 235 2.85 16.35 2.09
C CYS A 235 3.14 15.04 2.84
N TYR A 236 2.72 13.89 2.32
CA TYR A 236 2.90 12.61 2.99
C TYR A 236 4.29 12.01 2.75
N VAL A 237 4.73 11.18 3.69
CA VAL A 237 5.98 10.44 3.64
C VAL A 237 5.72 9.00 4.03
N GLU A 238 6.26 8.07 3.25
CA GLU A 238 6.27 6.63 3.58
C GLU A 238 7.62 6.28 4.23
N LEU A 239 7.59 5.48 5.29
CA LEU A 239 8.73 5.05 6.06
C LEU A 239 8.97 3.55 5.84
N LYS A 240 10.22 3.17 5.60
CA LYS A 240 10.59 1.77 5.36
C LYS A 240 11.87 1.40 6.08
N THR A 241 12.00 0.12 6.41
CA THR A 241 13.28 -0.45 6.82
C THR A 241 13.80 -1.44 5.79
N SER A 242 15.13 -1.54 5.67
CA SER A 242 15.79 -2.57 4.89
C SER A 242 17.12 -2.95 5.52
N LYS A 243 17.63 -4.16 5.24
CA LYS A 243 18.99 -4.52 5.63
C LYS A 243 19.98 -3.56 4.97
N GLU A 244 21.07 -3.24 5.66
CA GLU A 244 22.23 -2.57 5.08
C GLU A 244 22.80 -3.34 3.88
N MET A 245 23.35 -2.59 2.93
CA MET A 245 23.85 -3.12 1.66
C MET A 245 25.24 -2.55 1.39
N HIS A 246 26.25 -3.41 1.48
CA HIS A 246 27.64 -3.00 1.30
C HIS A 246 28.20 -3.31 -0.10
N ARG A 247 27.53 -4.18 -0.88
CA ARG A 247 28.00 -4.64 -2.19
C ARG A 247 27.07 -4.16 -3.31
N PRO A 248 27.58 -3.80 -4.50
CA PRO A 248 26.75 -3.41 -5.65
C PRO A 248 25.68 -4.44 -6.02
N GLY A 249 25.97 -5.74 -5.87
CA GLY A 249 25.01 -6.81 -6.13
C GLY A 249 23.80 -6.78 -5.18
N HIS A 250 23.99 -6.42 -3.90
CA HIS A 250 22.89 -6.31 -2.94
C HIS A 250 21.97 -5.13 -3.31
N TRP A 251 22.55 -3.99 -3.68
CA TRP A 251 21.80 -2.83 -4.18
C TRP A 251 21.01 -3.16 -5.43
N ARG A 252 21.60 -3.87 -6.40
CA ARG A 252 20.90 -4.29 -7.61
C ARG A 252 19.69 -5.19 -7.31
N SER A 253 19.85 -6.16 -6.41
CA SER A 253 18.73 -7.00 -5.96
C SER A 253 17.63 -6.18 -5.25
N PHE A 254 18.01 -5.25 -4.38
CA PHE A 254 17.07 -4.33 -3.73
C PHE A 254 16.29 -3.49 -4.75
N TYR A 255 16.96 -2.91 -5.75
CA TYR A 255 16.33 -2.11 -6.79
C TYR A 255 15.35 -2.93 -7.64
N ARG A 256 15.71 -4.18 -7.98
CA ARG A 256 14.85 -5.07 -8.79
C ARG A 256 13.61 -5.56 -8.05
N HIS A 257 13.72 -5.84 -6.75
CA HIS A 257 12.64 -6.55 -6.04
C HIS A 257 11.93 -5.68 -5.00
N LYS A 258 12.67 -5.05 -4.09
CA LYS A 258 12.08 -4.29 -2.98
C LYS A 258 11.58 -2.92 -3.44
N LEU A 259 12.37 -2.24 -4.26
CA LEU A 259 12.03 -0.89 -4.73
C LEU A 259 10.79 -0.89 -5.64
N LEU A 260 10.52 -1.97 -6.38
CA LEU A 260 9.25 -2.16 -7.11
C LEU A 260 8.04 -2.07 -6.18
N LYS A 261 8.08 -2.79 -5.04
CA LYS A 261 6.97 -2.81 -4.07
C LYS A 261 6.77 -1.44 -3.43
N TRP A 262 7.86 -0.74 -3.10
CA TRP A 262 7.82 0.62 -2.55
C TRP A 262 7.28 1.65 -3.55
N TRP A 263 7.72 1.57 -4.80
CA TRP A 263 7.21 2.39 -5.89
C TRP A 263 5.71 2.18 -6.06
N ALA A 264 5.25 0.94 -6.25
CA ALA A 264 3.84 0.64 -6.51
C ALA A 264 2.93 1.12 -5.36
N GLN A 265 3.37 0.95 -4.11
CA GLN A 265 2.64 1.39 -2.92
C GLN A 265 2.48 2.92 -2.85
N SER A 266 3.59 3.65 -3.04
CA SER A 266 3.62 5.12 -2.86
C SER A 266 3.07 5.85 -4.08
N PHE A 267 3.34 5.34 -5.28
CA PHE A 267 2.87 5.91 -6.54
C PHE A 267 1.34 5.98 -6.60
N LEU A 268 0.66 4.93 -6.15
CA LEU A 268 -0.81 4.89 -6.12
C LEU A 268 -1.39 6.01 -5.24
N LEU A 269 -0.88 6.17 -4.01
CA LEU A 269 -1.31 7.26 -3.11
C LEU A 269 -0.83 8.64 -3.57
N GLY A 270 0.18 8.73 -4.43
CA GLY A 270 0.81 10.01 -4.76
C GLY A 270 1.71 10.54 -3.64
N VAL A 271 2.18 9.66 -2.76
CA VAL A 271 3.21 9.98 -1.77
C VAL A 271 4.53 10.19 -2.52
N PRO A 272 5.19 11.36 -2.40
CA PRO A 272 6.34 11.70 -3.23
C PRO A 272 7.65 11.07 -2.75
N ASN A 273 7.78 10.74 -1.46
CA ASN A 273 9.03 10.33 -0.84
C ASN A 273 8.85 9.08 0.02
N VAL A 274 9.78 8.13 -0.15
CA VAL A 274 9.96 7.00 0.76
C VAL A 274 11.29 7.17 1.50
N VAL A 275 11.25 7.27 2.82
CA VAL A 275 12.45 7.39 3.66
C VAL A 275 12.79 6.01 4.24
N ALA A 276 13.97 5.50 3.89
CA ALA A 276 14.43 4.19 4.28
C ALA A 276 15.48 4.26 5.40
N GLY A 277 15.23 3.58 6.52
CA GLY A 277 16.24 3.23 7.51
C GLY A 277 16.94 1.93 7.16
N PHE A 278 18.26 1.97 6.99
CA PHE A 278 19.05 0.75 6.78
C PHE A 278 19.54 0.21 8.12
N ARG A 279 19.09 -1.01 8.43
CA ARG A 279 19.40 -1.70 9.68
C ARG A 279 20.56 -2.68 9.53
N ASN A 280 21.45 -2.69 10.50
CA ASN A 280 22.52 -3.66 10.65
C ASN A 280 21.98 -5.03 11.16
N PRO A 281 22.81 -6.08 11.24
CA PRO A 281 22.41 -7.38 11.78
C PRO A 281 21.96 -7.36 13.25
N GLU A 282 22.48 -6.41 14.04
CA GLU A 282 22.18 -6.22 15.46
C GLU A 282 20.80 -5.58 15.70
N GLY A 283 20.19 -5.02 14.65
CA GLY A 283 18.85 -4.44 14.69
C GLY A 283 18.81 -2.92 14.78
N PHE A 284 19.95 -2.25 14.64
CA PHE A 284 20.06 -0.80 14.69
C PHE A 284 19.97 -0.17 13.32
N VAL A 285 19.24 0.94 13.19
CA VAL A 285 19.30 1.80 11.99
C VAL A 285 20.41 2.83 12.16
N CYS A 286 21.44 2.69 11.34
CA CYS A 286 22.64 3.55 11.38
C CYS A 286 22.72 4.52 10.19
N SER A 287 21.82 4.39 9.21
CA SER A 287 21.75 5.30 8.07
C SER A 287 20.34 5.44 7.52
N LEU A 288 20.06 6.63 6.98
CA LEU A 288 18.81 6.98 6.33
C LEU A 288 19.06 7.33 4.86
N LYS A 289 18.12 6.97 3.99
CA LYS A 289 18.10 7.43 2.59
C LYS A 289 16.69 7.70 2.12
N THR A 290 16.50 8.85 1.49
CA THR A 290 15.26 9.19 0.81
C THR A 290 15.28 8.68 -0.63
N PHE A 291 14.19 8.05 -1.04
CA PHE A 291 13.91 7.62 -2.40
C PHE A 291 12.68 8.38 -2.92
N PRO A 292 12.87 9.40 -3.78
CA PRO A 292 11.76 10.03 -4.46
C PRO A 292 11.03 9.00 -5.32
N THR A 293 9.72 8.88 -5.15
CA THR A 293 8.92 7.82 -5.79
C THR A 293 9.00 7.87 -7.31
N MET A 294 9.06 9.07 -7.90
CA MET A 294 9.16 9.26 -9.35
C MET A 294 10.55 8.93 -9.92
N GLU A 295 11.58 8.84 -9.08
CA GLU A 295 12.96 8.51 -9.49
C GLU A 295 13.29 7.03 -9.27
N MET A 296 12.42 6.26 -8.62
CA MET A 296 12.69 4.85 -8.28
C MET A 296 12.94 3.98 -9.51
N PHE A 297 12.29 4.25 -10.63
CA PHE A 297 12.50 3.52 -11.88
C PHE A 297 13.88 3.76 -12.50
N GLU A 298 14.52 4.91 -12.24
CA GLU A 298 15.84 5.24 -12.81
C GLU A 298 16.90 4.21 -12.43
N TYR A 299 16.78 3.61 -11.24
CA TYR A 299 17.71 2.60 -10.75
C TYR A 299 17.67 1.29 -11.56
N VAL A 300 16.61 1.05 -12.34
CA VAL A 300 16.43 -0.17 -13.14
C VAL A 300 16.09 0.11 -14.61
N ARG A 301 16.04 1.38 -15.05
CA ARG A 301 15.64 1.78 -16.41
C ARG A 301 16.41 1.04 -17.51
N ASN A 302 17.71 0.86 -17.31
CA ASN A 302 18.61 0.18 -18.26
C ASN A 302 19.01 -1.24 -17.81
N ASP A 303 18.31 -1.79 -16.81
CA ASP A 303 18.56 -3.13 -16.30
C ASP A 303 17.67 -4.15 -17.05
N ARG A 304 18.29 -5.18 -17.64
CA ARG A 304 17.58 -6.23 -18.39
C ARG A 304 16.62 -7.05 -17.53
N ASP A 305 16.91 -7.20 -16.24
CA ASP A 305 16.03 -7.88 -15.28
C ASP A 305 15.27 -6.87 -14.40
N GLY A 306 15.23 -5.60 -14.83
CA GLY A 306 14.49 -4.52 -14.18
C GLY A 306 12.99 -4.64 -14.39
N TRP A 307 12.23 -4.06 -13.46
CA TRP A 307 10.79 -3.88 -13.62
C TRP A 307 10.49 -2.59 -14.36
N ASN A 308 9.30 -2.50 -14.97
CA ASN A 308 8.88 -1.36 -15.77
C ASN A 308 7.51 -0.84 -15.29
N PRO A 309 7.38 0.44 -14.88
CA PRO A 309 6.13 1.06 -14.47
C PRO A 309 4.98 0.82 -15.45
N SER A 310 5.24 0.93 -16.76
CA SER A 310 4.22 0.77 -17.79
C SER A 310 3.65 -0.65 -17.82
N VAL A 311 4.49 -1.67 -17.58
CA VAL A 311 4.02 -3.06 -17.48
C VAL A 311 3.10 -3.23 -16.27
N CYS A 312 3.47 -2.67 -15.12
CA CYS A 312 2.67 -2.69 -13.90
C CYS A 312 1.30 -2.03 -14.10
N MET A 313 1.28 -0.83 -14.68
CA MET A 313 0.06 -0.05 -14.89
C MET A 313 -0.84 -0.68 -15.96
N ASN A 314 -0.27 -1.16 -17.07
CA ASN A 314 -1.04 -1.78 -18.16
C ASN A 314 -1.67 -3.10 -17.73
N PHE A 315 -0.94 -3.93 -16.97
CA PHE A 315 -1.53 -5.13 -16.37
C PHE A 315 -2.68 -4.78 -15.42
N CYS A 316 -2.49 -3.80 -14.55
CA CYS A 316 -3.54 -3.37 -13.62
C CYS A 316 -4.78 -2.89 -14.39
N ALA A 317 -4.63 -2.05 -15.41
CA ALA A 317 -5.73 -1.59 -16.25
C ALA A 317 -6.46 -2.76 -16.94
N ALA A 318 -5.71 -3.72 -17.49
CA ALA A 318 -6.28 -4.91 -18.11
C ALA A 318 -7.04 -5.79 -17.11
N PHE A 319 -6.55 -5.92 -15.88
CA PHE A 319 -7.25 -6.61 -14.81
C PHE A 319 -8.56 -5.90 -14.44
N LEU A 320 -8.55 -4.56 -14.31
CA LEU A 320 -9.76 -3.81 -13.99
C LEU A 320 -10.81 -3.94 -15.11
N SER A 321 -10.40 -3.91 -16.37
CA SER A 321 -11.26 -4.19 -17.52
C SER A 321 -11.82 -5.62 -17.48
N PHE A 322 -10.96 -6.61 -17.21
CA PHE A 322 -11.35 -8.01 -17.07
C PHE A 322 -12.39 -8.20 -15.96
N ALA A 323 -12.14 -7.64 -14.77
CA ALA A 323 -13.05 -7.72 -13.64
C ALA A 323 -14.39 -7.04 -13.94
N GLN A 324 -14.38 -5.84 -14.53
CA GLN A 324 -15.62 -5.14 -14.92
C GLN A 324 -16.46 -5.93 -15.93
N ASN A 325 -15.81 -6.58 -16.91
CA ASN A 325 -16.50 -7.38 -17.92
C ASN A 325 -16.98 -8.74 -17.39
N THR A 326 -16.33 -9.26 -16.35
CA THR A 326 -16.68 -10.56 -15.75
C THR A 326 -17.83 -10.41 -14.75
N VAL A 327 -17.81 -9.37 -13.91
CA VAL A 327 -18.84 -9.11 -12.90
C VAL A 327 -19.97 -8.27 -13.52
N VAL A 328 -20.85 -8.94 -14.26
CA VAL A 328 -21.99 -8.31 -14.95
C VAL A 328 -23.20 -8.15 -14.04
N GLN A 329 -23.44 -9.11 -13.15
CA GLN A 329 -24.57 -9.07 -12.22
C GLN A 329 -24.33 -8.03 -11.13
N ASP A 330 -25.32 -7.16 -10.94
CA ASP A 330 -25.39 -6.24 -9.79
C ASP A 330 -26.10 -6.95 -8.64
N ASP A 331 -25.31 -7.63 -7.80
CA ASP A 331 -25.76 -8.32 -6.59
C ASP A 331 -24.65 -8.18 -5.53
N PRO A 332 -24.97 -7.63 -4.34
CA PRO A 332 -24.00 -7.51 -3.26
C PRO A 332 -23.65 -8.86 -2.59
N ARG A 333 -24.35 -9.95 -2.91
CA ARG A 333 -24.17 -11.27 -2.28
C ARG A 333 -23.09 -12.13 -2.93
#